data_AF-B4S7H2-F1
#
_entry.id   AF-B4S7H2-F1
#
_cell.length_a   1.000
_cell.length_b   1.000
_cell.length_c   1.000
_cell.angle_alpha   90.00
_cell.angle_beta   90.00
_cell.angle_gamma   90.00
#
_symmetry.space_group_name_H-M   'P 1'
#
loop_
_entity.id
_entity.type
_entity.pdbx_description
1 polymer ?
#
loop_
_entity_poly.entity_id
_entity_poly.type
_entity_poly.pdbx_seq_one_letter_code
_entity_poly.pdbx_strand_id
1 'polypeptide(L)' 'MSEKITFNGREFHKSSFSGPGHNCVGVSIQNDSVAVINTNTKKEMVTFTQDEWKAFIQGVKNSEFEL' A
#
# COMPACT_ATOMS: atom_id res chain seq x y z
N MET A 1 0.78 -6.52 15.19
CA MET A 1 1.12 -5.09 15.02
C MET A 1 1.68 -4.93 13.63
N SER A 2 1.07 -4.09 12.80
CA SER A 2 1.60 -3.79 11.45
C SER A 2 2.89 -3.00 11.60
N GLU A 3 4.00 -3.60 11.19
CA GLU A 3 5.30 -2.93 11.15
C GLU A 3 5.22 -1.68 10.26
N LYS A 4 5.86 -0.60 10.70
CA LYS A 4 5.95 0.66 9.97
C LYS A 4 7.34 0.81 9.36
N ILE A 5 7.42 1.32 8.14
CA ILE A 5 8.71 1.70 7.52
C ILE A 5 8.65 3.14 7.03
N THR A 6 9.80 3.82 7.09
CA THR A 6 9.95 5.15 6.48
C THR A 6 10.71 5.00 5.17
N PHE A 7 10.15 5.51 4.07
CA PHE A 7 10.79 5.53 2.76
C PHE A 7 10.44 6.82 2.03
N ASN A 8 11.42 7.52 1.45
CA ASN A 8 11.26 8.83 0.80
C ASN A 8 10.45 9.85 1.62
N GLY A 9 10.68 9.90 2.94
CA GLY A 9 9.98 10.82 3.85
C GLY A 9 8.53 10.45 4.15
N ARG A 10 8.04 9.29 3.71
CA ARG A 10 6.68 8.79 3.96
C ARG A 10 6.70 7.60 4.93
N GLU A 11 5.74 7.55 5.84
CA GLU A 11 5.52 6.40 6.72
C GLU A 11 4.55 5.42 6.04
N PHE A 12 4.99 4.18 5.83
CA PHE A 12 4.20 3.12 5.23
C PHE A 12 3.79 2.10 6.29
N HIS A 13 2.51 1.74 6.25
CA HIS A 13 1.95 0.64 7.02
C HIS A 13 2.06 -0.64 6.21
N LYS A 14 2.76 -1.63 6.73
CA LYS A 14 2.87 -2.94 6.09
C LYS A 14 1.57 -3.73 6.25
N SER A 15 1.14 -4.38 5.18
CA SER A 15 -0.02 -5.27 5.20
C SER A 15 0.29 -6.58 5.92
N SER A 16 -0.50 -6.92 6.95
CA SER A 16 -0.39 -8.18 7.70
C SER A 16 -0.74 -9.42 6.87
N PHE A 17 -1.38 -9.23 5.72
CA PHE A 17 -1.76 -10.32 4.81
C PHE A 17 -0.65 -10.68 3.83
N SER A 18 0.44 -9.90 3.75
CA SER A 18 1.51 -10.10 2.76
C SER A 18 2.56 -11.16 3.13
N GLY A 19 2.08 -12.26 3.73
CA GLY A 19 2.82 -13.50 3.98
C GLY A 19 3.72 -13.50 5.23
N PRO A 20 3.98 -14.68 5.83
CA PRO A 20 4.84 -14.81 7.01
C PRO A 20 6.30 -14.52 6.63
N GLY A 21 6.83 -13.39 7.09
CA GLY A 21 8.27 -13.12 7.10
C GLY A 21 8.69 -11.75 6.60
N HIS A 22 7.96 -11.13 5.66
CA HIS A 22 8.46 -9.90 5.03
C HIS A 22 7.45 -8.77 4.84
N ASN A 23 6.15 -9.04 5.05
CA ASN A 23 5.05 -8.08 4.87
C ASN A 23 5.30 -7.13 3.67
N CYS A 24 5.51 -7.70 2.48
CA CYS A 24 6.13 -7.02 1.34
C CYS A 24 5.34 -5.84 0.77
N VAL A 25 4.07 -5.66 1.15
CA VAL A 25 3.24 -4.56 0.67
C VAL A 25 3.11 -3.50 1.74
N GLY A 26 3.58 -2.29 1.45
CA GLY A 26 3.43 -1.11 2.31
C GLY A 26 2.50 -0.10 1.66
N VAL A 27 1.61 0.49 2.45
CA VAL A 27 0.73 1.58 2.00
C VAL A 27 0.93 2.80 2.90
N SER A 28 1.14 3.97 2.30
CA SER A 28 1.19 5.27 2.99
C SER A 28 0.04 6.13 2.50
N ILE A 29 -0.80 6.61 3.41
CA ILE A 29 -1.91 7.52 3.09
C ILE A 29 -1.56 8.87 3.70
N GLN A 30 -1.45 9.89 2.85
CA GLN A 30 -1.24 11.28 3.24
C GLN A 30 -2.34 12.14 2.61
N ASN A 31 -2.57 13.32 3.19
CA ASN A 31 -3.73 14.20 2.91
C ASN A 31 -4.21 14.16 1.45
N ASP A 32 -3.33 14.27 0.45
CA ASP A 32 -3.74 14.31 -0.96
C ASP A 32 -3.25 13.12 -1.83
N SER A 33 -2.56 12.13 -1.25
CA SER A 33 -2.05 11.01 -2.04
C SER A 33 -1.91 9.70 -1.26
N VAL A 34 -2.09 8.60 -1.97
CA VAL A 34 -1.81 7.26 -1.47
C VAL A 34 -0.61 6.70 -2.21
N ALA A 35 0.39 6.20 -1.48
CA ALA A 35 1.55 5.53 -2.06
C ALA A 35 1.56 4.06 -1.68
N VAL A 36 1.83 3.21 -2.66
CA VAL A 36 2.05 1.77 -2.47
C VAL A 36 3.49 1.44 -2.83
N ILE A 37 4.14 0.64 -1.99
CA ILE A 37 5.53 0.24 -2.18
C ILE A 37 5.71 -1.26 -1.90
N ASN A 38 6.63 -1.88 -2.63
CA ASN A 38 7.20 -3.15 -2.23
C ASN A 38 8.29 -2.93 -1.17
N THR A 39 8.01 -3.26 0.08
CA THR A 39 8.92 -3.00 1.22
C THR A 39 10.17 -3.86 1.22
N ASN A 40 10.23 -4.92 0.41
CA ASN A 40 11.40 -5.79 0.31
C ASN A 40 12.43 -5.21 -0.67
N THR A 41 11.99 -4.80 -1.86
CA THR A 41 12.89 -4.22 -2.87
C THR A 41 13.18 -2.75 -2.59
N LYS A 42 12.21 -1.98 -2.06
CA LYS A 42 12.31 -0.53 -1.78
C LYS A 42 12.85 0.28 -2.96
N LYS A 43 12.54 -0.14 -4.20
CA LYS A 43 13.07 0.49 -5.42
C LYS A 43 12.16 1.59 -5.93
N GLU A 44 10.86 1.30 -6.04
CA GLU A 44 9.88 2.18 -6.65
C GLU A 44 8.59 2.17 -5.83
N MET A 45 7.95 3.34 -5.75
CA MET A 45 6.62 3.50 -5.16
C MET A 45 5.67 4.02 -6.22
N VAL A 46 4.44 3.50 -6.21
CA VAL A 46 3.37 3.98 -7.09
C VAL A 46 2.47 4.89 -6.27
N THR A 47 2.19 6.08 -6.79
CA THR A 47 1.32 7.06 -6.14
C THR A 47 0.00 7.16 -6.87
N PHE A 48 -1.08 7.21 -6.09
CA PHE A 48 -2.45 7.39 -6.53
C PHE A 48 -3.03 8.64 -5.86
N THR A 49 -3.99 9.26 -6.53
CA THR A 49 -4.88 10.25 -5.91
C THR A 49 -5.87 9.56 -4.96
N GLN A 50 -6.55 10.35 -4.12
CA GLN A 50 -7.58 9.79 -3.23
C GLN A 50 -8.73 9.13 -4.00
N ASP A 51 -9.15 9.70 -5.13
CA ASP A 51 -10.30 9.21 -5.87
C ASP A 51 -9.98 7.92 -6.63
N GLU A 52 -8.77 7.83 -7.20
CA GLU A 52 -8.26 6.56 -7.76
C GLU A 52 -8.15 5.48 -6.67
N TRP A 53 -7.70 5.84 -5.47
CA TRP A 53 -7.60 4.88 -4.36
C TRP A 53 -8.99 4.42 -3.87
N LYS A 54 -9.97 5.33 -3.80
CA LYS A 54 -11.37 4.97 -3.50
C LYS A 54 -11.94 4.02 -4.55
N ALA A 55 -11.71 4.29 -5.84
CA ALA A 55 -12.14 3.42 -6.93
C ALA A 55 -11.48 2.04 -6.84
N PHE A 56 -10.18 1.98 -6.53
CA PHE A 56 -9.48 0.72 -6.29
C PHE A 56 -10.13 -0.09 -5.15
N ILE A 57 -10.39 0.53 -4.00
CA ILE A 57 -11.05 -0.14 -2.87
C ILE A 57 -12.46 -0.62 -3.25
N GLN A 58 -13.21 0.16 -4.03
CA GLN A 58 -14.54 -0.24 -4.50
C GLN A 58 -14.46 -1.48 -5.40
N GLY A 59 -13.53 -1.53 -6.35
CA GLY A 59 -13.34 -2.71 -7.20
C GLY A 59 -12.89 -3.94 -6.40
N VAL A 60 -12.00 -3.79 -5.41
CA VAL A 60 -11.63 -4.90 -4.49
C VAL A 60 -12.86 -5.41 -3.73
N LYS A 61 -13.71 -4.52 -3.21
CA LYS A 61 -14.94 -4.91 -2.49
C LYS A 61 -16.00 -5.53 -3.39
N ASN A 62 -15.96 -5.23 -4.68
CA ASN A 62 -16.84 -5.79 -5.70
C ASN A 62 -16.24 -7.05 -6.35
N SER A 63 -15.18 -7.62 -5.76
CA SER A 63 -14.48 -8.81 -6.26
C SER A 63 -13.93 -8.67 -7.70
N GLU A 64 -13.72 -7.45 -8.20
CA GLU A 64 -13.26 -7.21 -9.58
C GLU A 64 -11.81 -7.64 -9.82
N PHE A 65 -11.03 -7.78 -8.75
CA PHE A 65 -9.59 -8.04 -8.79
C PHE A 65 -9.18 -9.31 -8.02
N GLU A 66 -10.12 -10.22 -7.77
CA GLU A 66 -9.80 -11.53 -7.19
C GLU A 66 -9.11 -12.44 -8.22
N LEU A 67 -8.22 -13.32 -7.75
CA LEU A 67 -7.47 -14.30 -8.57
C LEU A 67 -8.20 -15.63 -8.66
#